data_AF-X0XUY5-F1
#
_entry.id   AF-X0XUY5-F1
#
_cell.length_a   1.000
_cell.length_b   1.000
_cell.length_c   1.000
_cell.angle_alpha   90.00
_cell.angle_beta   90.00
_cell.angle_gamma   90.00
#
_symmetry.space_group_name_H-M   'P 1'
#
loop_
_entity.id
_entity.type
_entity.pdbx_description
1 polymer ?
#
loop_
_entity_poly.entity_id
_entity_poly.type
_entity_poly.pdbx_seq_one_letter_code
_entity_poly.pdbx_strand_id
1 'polypeptide(L)'
;DTKYRMQLTADSAEPDRIEEWNRGGWNVTAAKKGAGSLRYGIDYLSQRTWHIHRSKCPNLAGEVQMFKRREDKDGTVLDAFVEFNDDGIAASRYATEYIWGQYHGVLADYGGDVMGALGL
;
A
#
# COMPACT_ATOMS: atom_id res chain seq x y z
N ASP A 1 -6.25 28.17 -2.22
CA ASP A 1 -7.11 26.99 -2.08
C ASP A 1 -6.31 25.74 -2.42
N THR A 2 -5.91 24.97 -1.41
CA THR A 2 -4.86 23.92 -1.48
C THR A 2 -5.38 22.58 -1.99
N LYS A 3 -6.72 22.44 -2.07
CA LYS A 3 -7.47 21.22 -2.38
C LYS A 3 -7.16 20.66 -3.77
N TYR A 4 -6.74 21.52 -4.69
CA TYR A 4 -6.55 21.20 -6.11
C TYR A 4 -5.13 20.77 -6.48
N ARG A 5 -4.16 20.84 -5.56
CA ARG A 5 -2.74 20.57 -5.87
C ARG A 5 -2.23 19.22 -5.40
N MET A 6 -2.93 18.57 -4.49
CA MET A 6 -2.55 17.25 -3.98
C MET A 6 -3.25 16.17 -4.79
N GLN A 7 -2.46 15.30 -5.42
CA GLN A 7 -2.97 14.09 -6.03
C GLN A 7 -3.25 13.07 -4.91
N LEU A 8 -4.45 12.51 -4.93
CA LEU A 8 -4.87 11.44 -4.03
C LEU A 8 -4.91 10.12 -4.81
N THR A 9 -4.51 9.03 -4.16
CA THR A 9 -4.64 7.68 -4.71
C THR A 9 -5.60 6.91 -3.82
N ALA A 10 -6.68 6.40 -4.39
CA ALA A 10 -7.75 5.71 -3.68
C ALA A 10 -7.93 4.26 -4.18
N ASP A 11 -8.66 3.46 -3.40
CA ASP A 11 -8.93 2.07 -3.74
C ASP A 11 -9.70 1.96 -5.06
N SER A 12 -9.13 1.25 -6.04
CA SER A 12 -9.72 1.00 -7.36
C SER A 12 -10.95 0.08 -7.34
N ALA A 13 -11.24 -0.59 -6.23
CA ALA A 13 -12.46 -1.39 -6.06
C ALA A 13 -13.72 -0.52 -5.85
N GLU A 14 -13.56 0.77 -5.54
CA GLU A 14 -14.65 1.70 -5.23
C GLU A 14 -14.71 2.88 -6.25
N PRO A 15 -14.96 2.61 -7.55
CA PRO A 15 -14.92 3.64 -8.59
C PRO A 15 -15.96 4.75 -8.38
N ASP A 16 -17.14 4.41 -7.85
CA ASP A 16 -18.22 5.37 -7.59
C ASP A 16 -17.78 6.43 -6.55
N ARG A 17 -17.03 6.00 -5.52
CA ARG A 17 -16.47 6.91 -4.51
C ARG A 17 -15.40 7.81 -5.12
N ILE A 18 -14.54 7.27 -5.97
CA ILE A 18 -13.54 8.08 -6.67
C ILE A 18 -14.23 9.18 -7.49
N GLU A 19 -15.31 8.85 -8.20
CA GLU A 19 -16.06 9.81 -8.99
C GLU A 19 -16.75 10.87 -8.12
N GLU A 20 -17.36 10.48 -6.99
CA GLU A 20 -17.96 11.38 -6.00
C GLU A 20 -16.96 12.46 -5.54
N TRP A 21 -15.74 12.06 -5.17
CA TRP A 21 -14.71 12.99 -4.72
C TRP A 21 -14.20 13.89 -5.85
N ASN A 22 -14.05 13.35 -7.07
CA ASN A 22 -13.69 14.16 -8.24
C ASN A 22 -14.78 15.20 -8.56
N ARG A 23 -16.07 14.85 -8.47
CA ARG A 23 -17.18 15.82 -8.59
C ARG A 23 -17.13 16.90 -7.51
N GLY A 24 -16.65 16.54 -6.32
CA GLY A 24 -16.38 17.48 -5.22
C GLY A 24 -15.16 18.39 -5.41
N GLY A 25 -14.45 18.27 -6.54
CA GLY A 25 -13.30 19.11 -6.90
C GLY A 25 -11.94 18.60 -6.41
N TRP A 26 -11.87 17.37 -5.88
CA TRP A 26 -10.60 16.73 -5.51
C TRP A 26 -9.94 16.09 -6.73
N ASN A 27 -8.62 15.96 -6.71
CA ASN A 27 -7.86 15.23 -7.74
C ASN A 27 -7.58 13.81 -7.23
N VAL A 28 -8.49 12.87 -7.49
CA VAL A 28 -8.40 11.49 -7.01
C VAL A 28 -8.17 10.52 -8.17
N THR A 29 -7.13 9.71 -8.06
CA THR A 29 -6.75 8.66 -9.00
C THR A 29 -6.90 7.28 -8.37
N ALA A 30 -7.22 6.26 -9.18
CA ALA A 30 -7.38 4.90 -8.71
C ALA A 30 -6.01 4.19 -8.58
N ALA A 31 -5.80 3.45 -7.49
CA ALA A 31 -4.59 2.66 -7.27
C ALA A 31 -4.45 1.52 -8.29
N LYS A 32 -3.23 1.29 -8.79
CA LYS A 32 -2.95 0.23 -9.77
C LYS A 32 -2.67 -1.11 -9.07
N LYS A 33 -3.73 -1.85 -8.81
CA LYS A 33 -3.64 -3.20 -8.23
C LYS A 33 -3.19 -4.22 -9.28
N GLY A 34 -1.98 -4.74 -9.16
CA GLY A 34 -1.44 -5.85 -9.95
C GLY A 34 -1.00 -7.02 -9.07
N ALA A 35 -0.73 -8.18 -9.68
CA ALA A 35 -0.11 -9.31 -8.98
C ALA A 35 1.20 -8.85 -8.32
N GLY A 36 1.36 -9.11 -7.02
CA GLY A 36 2.51 -8.66 -6.24
C GLY A 36 2.48 -7.20 -5.74
N SER A 37 1.56 -6.33 -6.19
CA SER A 37 1.49 -4.92 -5.75
C SER A 37 1.32 -4.74 -4.24
N LEU A 38 0.64 -5.67 -3.57
CA LEU A 38 0.55 -5.72 -2.11
C LEU A 38 1.92 -5.97 -1.50
N ARG A 39 2.60 -7.03 -1.94
CA ARG A 39 3.91 -7.45 -1.44
C ARG A 39 4.96 -6.36 -1.63
N TYR A 40 5.11 -5.83 -2.84
CA TYR A 40 6.08 -4.77 -3.13
C TYR A 40 5.82 -3.51 -2.30
N GLY A 41 4.56 -3.13 -2.15
CA GLY A 41 4.19 -1.98 -1.33
C GLY A 41 4.55 -2.17 0.14
N ILE A 42 4.28 -3.34 0.71
CA ILE A 42 4.66 -3.67 2.09
C ILE A 42 6.19 -3.76 2.25
N ASP A 43 6.89 -4.39 1.31
CA ASP A 43 8.36 -4.48 1.33
C ASP A 43 8.97 -3.07 1.25
N TYR A 44 8.46 -2.21 0.38
CA TYR A 44 8.87 -0.81 0.30
C TYR A 44 8.64 -0.05 1.61
N LEU A 45 7.48 -0.23 2.24
CA LEU A 45 7.14 0.44 3.50
C LEU A 45 7.93 -0.09 4.70
N SER A 46 8.24 -1.39 4.73
CA SER A 46 8.96 -2.04 5.83
C SER A 46 10.46 -1.71 5.86
N GLN A 47 11.04 -1.35 4.71
CA GLN A 47 12.42 -0.87 4.62
C GLN A 47 12.61 0.56 5.16
N ARG A 48 11.56 1.20 5.67
CA ARG A 48 11.55 2.61 6.08
C ARG A 48 11.08 2.75 7.52
N THR A 49 11.62 3.76 8.21
CA THR A 49 11.15 4.12 9.55
C THR A 49 9.89 4.97 9.45
N TRP A 50 8.82 4.53 10.11
CA TRP A 50 7.58 5.26 10.18
C TRP A 50 7.58 6.22 11.37
N HIS A 51 7.50 7.53 11.09
CA HIS A 51 7.34 8.56 12.12
C HIS A 51 5.86 8.91 12.29
N ILE A 52 5.17 8.18 13.17
CA ILE A 52 3.72 8.33 13.39
C ILE A 52 3.46 9.15 14.66
N HIS A 53 2.77 10.28 14.50
CA HIS A 53 2.27 11.06 15.64
C HIS A 53 1.07 10.36 16.27
N ARG A 54 1.33 9.52 17.29
CA ARG A 54 0.30 8.68 17.95
C ARG A 54 -0.92 9.45 18.45
N SER A 55 -0.76 10.70 18.89
CA SER A 55 -1.87 11.54 19.35
C SER A 55 -2.80 12.03 18.23
N LYS A 56 -2.28 12.14 17.01
CA LYS A 56 -3.03 12.60 15.83
C LYS A 56 -3.51 11.44 14.95
N CYS A 57 -2.77 10.34 14.94
CA CYS A 57 -3.01 9.16 14.12
C CYS A 57 -3.08 7.88 14.97
N PRO A 58 -4.01 7.79 15.95
CA PRO A 58 -4.06 6.67 16.89
C PRO A 58 -4.37 5.34 16.20
N ASN A 59 -5.26 5.34 15.19
CA ASN A 59 -5.64 4.13 14.46
C ASN A 59 -4.44 3.55 13.72
N LEU A 60 -3.81 4.35 12.83
CA LEU A 60 -2.61 3.93 12.09
C LEU A 60 -1.49 3.47 13.02
N ALA A 61 -1.30 4.12 14.18
CA ALA A 61 -0.31 3.69 15.16
C ALA A 61 -0.60 2.30 15.74
N GLY A 62 -1.88 1.97 15.96
CA GLY A 62 -2.32 0.64 16.39
C GLY A 62 -2.18 -0.40 15.28
N GLU A 63 -2.62 -0.07 14.07
CA GLU A 63 -2.52 -0.94 12.88
C GLU A 63 -1.07 -1.36 12.62
N VAL A 64 -0.14 -0.40 12.57
CA VAL A 64 1.29 -0.66 12.33
C VAL A 64 1.92 -1.53 13.43
N GLN A 65 1.42 -1.45 14.67
CA GLN A 65 1.90 -2.31 15.77
C GLN A 65 1.38 -3.74 15.67
N MET A 66 0.19 -3.94 15.11
CA MET A 66 -0.46 -5.25 15.01
C MET A 66 -0.15 -5.97 13.68
N PHE A 67 0.24 -5.22 12.66
CA PHE A 67 0.49 -5.74 11.32
C PHE A 67 1.65 -6.74 11.32
N LYS A 68 1.36 -7.95 10.85
CA LYS A 68 2.33 -9.04 10.80
C LYS A 68 2.02 -9.99 9.64
N ARG A 69 3.04 -10.77 9.26
CA ARG A 69 2.87 -11.91 8.35
C ARG A 69 2.11 -13.03 9.06
N ARG A 70 1.36 -13.83 8.29
CA ARG A 70 0.72 -15.04 8.81
C ARG A 70 1.80 -16.06 9.14
N GLU A 71 1.59 -16.77 10.23
CA GLU A 71 2.41 -17.92 10.62
C GLU A 71 1.53 -19.17 10.54
N ASP A 72 2.09 -20.28 10.07
CA ASP A 72 1.42 -21.57 10.15
C ASP A 72 1.50 -22.14 11.58
N LYS A 73 0.89 -23.32 11.79
CA LYS A 73 0.86 -23.97 13.11
C LYS A 73 2.25 -24.39 13.60
N ASP A 74 3.20 -24.53 12.68
CA ASP A 74 4.56 -24.99 12.94
C ASP A 74 5.54 -23.81 13.11
N GLY A 75 5.05 -22.57 13.02
CA GLY A 75 5.82 -21.33 13.18
C GLY A 75 6.50 -20.84 11.91
N THR A 76 6.18 -21.41 10.74
CA THR A 76 6.71 -20.95 9.45
C THR A 76 5.97 -19.70 9.00
N VAL A 77 6.72 -18.64 8.70
CA VAL A 77 6.17 -17.39 8.17
C VAL A 77 5.73 -17.59 6.71
N LEU A 78 4.45 -17.36 6.45
CA LEU A 78 3.84 -17.47 5.13
C LEU A 78 4.03 -16.19 4.31
N ASP A 79 3.88 -16.31 2.98
CA ASP A 79 3.90 -15.18 2.05
C ASP A 79 2.61 -14.32 2.09
N ALA A 80 1.75 -14.55 3.07
CA ALA A 80 0.49 -13.87 3.27
C ALA A 80 0.53 -12.97 4.52
N PHE A 81 -0.18 -11.84 4.47
CA PHE A 81 -0.31 -10.93 5.61
C PHE A 81 -1.59 -11.22 6.41
N VAL A 82 -1.58 -10.89 7.70
CA VAL A 82 -2.80 -10.92 8.51
C VAL A 82 -3.69 -9.77 8.03
N GLU A 83 -4.84 -10.12 7.44
CA GLU A 83 -5.83 -9.16 6.92
C GLU A 83 -6.74 -8.72 8.07
N PHE A 84 -6.18 -7.97 9.00
CA PHE A 84 -6.91 -7.47 10.15
C PHE A 84 -6.48 -6.04 10.46
N ASN A 85 -7.43 -5.12 10.32
CA ASN A 85 -7.26 -3.71 10.64
C ASN A 85 -5.99 -3.12 9.97
N ASP A 86 -5.98 -3.12 8.63
CA ASP A 86 -4.85 -2.69 7.80
C ASP A 86 -5.19 -1.53 6.86
N ASP A 87 -6.33 -0.86 7.08
CA ASP A 87 -6.85 0.20 6.20
C ASP A 87 -5.87 1.38 6.03
N GLY A 88 -5.26 1.85 7.13
CA GLY A 88 -4.28 2.91 7.11
C GLY A 88 -2.95 2.49 6.47
N ILE A 89 -2.58 1.21 6.59
CA ILE A 89 -1.42 0.64 5.89
C ILE A 89 -1.71 0.55 4.39
N ALA A 90 -2.90 0.11 4.00
CA ALA A 90 -3.35 0.08 2.61
C ALA A 90 -3.36 1.49 2.00
N ALA A 91 -3.90 2.48 2.72
CA ALA A 91 -3.87 3.88 2.29
C ALA A 91 -2.44 4.40 2.12
N SER A 92 -1.53 4.07 3.03
CA SER A 92 -0.11 4.46 2.94
C SER A 92 0.60 3.80 1.75
N ARG A 93 0.23 2.56 1.41
CA ARG A 93 0.73 1.86 0.21
C ARG A 93 0.27 2.55 -1.06
N TYR A 94 -1.02 2.90 -1.17
CA TYR A 94 -1.54 3.63 -2.33
C TYR A 94 -0.92 5.01 -2.45
N ALA A 95 -0.77 5.72 -1.34
CA ALA A 95 -0.14 7.04 -1.31
C ALA A 95 1.33 7.01 -1.78
N THR A 96 2.04 5.90 -1.58
CA THR A 96 3.45 5.76 -1.98
C THR A 96 3.64 5.06 -3.33
N GLU A 97 2.55 4.62 -3.97
CA GLU A 97 2.57 3.86 -5.23
C GLU A 97 3.32 4.56 -6.35
N TYR A 98 3.16 5.88 -6.49
CA TYR A 98 3.86 6.65 -7.50
C TYR A 98 5.39 6.65 -7.31
N ILE A 99 5.88 6.37 -6.11
CA ILE A 99 7.32 6.30 -5.81
C ILE A 99 7.82 4.92 -6.23
N TRP A 100 7.32 3.86 -5.60
CA TRP A 100 7.85 2.52 -5.81
C TRP A 100 7.44 1.90 -7.15
N GLY A 101 6.30 2.28 -7.71
CA GLY A 101 5.83 1.82 -9.02
C GLY A 101 6.72 2.29 -10.18
N GLN A 102 7.43 3.42 -10.02
CA GLN A 102 8.40 3.91 -11.01
C GLN A 102 9.75 3.20 -10.90
N TYR A 103 10.23 2.95 -9.67
CA TYR A 103 11.49 2.21 -9.43
C TYR A 103 11.41 0.75 -9.87
N HIS A 104 10.22 0.14 -9.83
CA HIS A 104 10.03 -1.24 -10.25
C HIS A 104 9.81 -1.40 -11.75
N GLY A 105 9.62 -0.32 -12.54
CA GLY A 105 9.84 -0.18 -13.98
C GLY A 105 9.30 -1.22 -14.98
N VAL A 106 8.69 -2.31 -14.51
CA VAL A 106 8.43 -3.56 -15.23
C VAL A 106 7.02 -4.03 -14.87
N LEU A 107 6.06 -3.11 -14.77
CA LEU A 107 4.63 -3.48 -14.78
C LEU A 107 4.14 -3.95 -16.17
N ALA A 108 5.05 -4.06 -17.14
CA ALA A 108 4.78 -4.63 -18.46
C ALA A 108 5.08 -6.15 -18.56
N ASP A 109 5.71 -6.79 -17.56
CA ASP A 109 6.20 -8.18 -17.69
C ASP A 109 5.85 -9.10 -16.51
N TYR A 110 4.75 -8.85 -15.79
CA TYR A 110 4.31 -9.75 -14.69
C TYR A 110 3.59 -11.01 -15.22
N GLY A 111 4.34 -11.76 -16.02
CA GLY A 111 4.07 -13.12 -16.48
C GLY A 111 5.38 -13.91 -16.52
N GLY A 112 6.15 -13.93 -15.43
CA GLY A 112 7.38 -14.72 -15.38
C GLY A 112 8.06 -14.67 -14.02
N ASP A 113 8.37 -15.86 -13.49
CA ASP A 113 9.28 -16.11 -12.38
C ASP A 113 10.47 -15.14 -12.35
N VAL A 114 10.64 -14.37 -11.26
CA VAL A 114 11.95 -13.90 -10.79
C VAL A 114 11.82 -13.34 -9.37
N MET A 115 11.85 -14.23 -8.38
CA MET A 115 12.37 -13.93 -7.04
C MET A 115 13.56 -14.84 -6.73
N GLY A 116 14.56 -14.73 -7.61
CA GLY A 116 15.87 -15.33 -7.47
C GLY A 116 16.96 -14.30 -7.81
N ALA A 117 16.89 -13.09 -7.25
CA ALA A 117 17.96 -12.11 -7.32
C ALA A 117 17.76 -11.01 -6.29
N LEU A 118 18.13 -11.28 -5.04
CA LEU A 118 18.77 -10.33 -4.13
C LEU A 118 19.22 -11.15 -2.92
N GLY A 119 20.40 -11.75 -3.07
CA GLY A 119 21.16 -12.25 -1.94
C GLY A 119 21.61 -11.06 -1.09
N LEU A 120 20.93 -10.88 0.03
CA LEU A 120 21.40 -10.30 1.29
C LEU A 120 20.72 -11.07 2.43
#